data_AF-A0A2D9E9B1-F1
#
_entry.id   AF-A0A2D9E9B1-F1
#
_cell.length_a   1.000
_cell.length_b   1.000
_cell.length_c   1.000
_cell.angle_alpha   90.00
_cell.angle_beta   90.00
_cell.angle_gamma   90.00
#
_symmetry.space_group_name_H-M   'P 1'
#
loop_
_entity.id
_entity.type
_entity.pdbx_description
1 polymer ?
#
loop_
_entity_poly.entity_id
_entity_poly.type
_entity_poly.pdbx_seq_one_letter_code
_entity_poly.pdbx_strand_id
1 'polypeptide(L)'
;MKINLYALIAIIIFAIIGLYFSISKLCYVEIQGCTDIYSINYNLKANKDDGSCIPIVYGCTDPLMYNYKIGANKDDGSCIPFVLGCMDTKAINYNLNAQKQDGSCLYEELSYKEDCPKTIMLYDLLKQNSITEKTYVEFFKTYASNDKGIESLYNVLFHNEVTDRTLIDFTKTYFCDPVTVIVNDNGKSL
;
A
#
# COMPACT_ATOMS: atom_id res chain seq x y z
N MET A 1 -53.19 62.51 -56.41
CA MET A 1 -53.19 61.03 -56.47
C MET A 1 -53.68 60.52 -55.12
N LYS A 2 -54.88 59.92 -55.01
CA LYS A 2 -55.40 59.38 -53.74
C LYS A 2 -54.96 57.93 -53.62
N ILE A 3 -54.21 57.59 -52.57
CA ILE A 3 -53.85 56.21 -52.26
C ILE A 3 -55.11 55.52 -51.72
N ASN A 4 -55.47 54.35 -52.27
CA ASN A 4 -56.62 53.58 -51.78
C ASN A 4 -56.30 52.99 -50.39
N LEU A 5 -57.29 52.98 -49.50
CA LEU A 5 -57.23 52.41 -48.16
C LEU A 5 -56.59 51.01 -48.13
N TYR A 6 -56.87 50.13 -49.10
CA TYR A 6 -56.25 48.80 -49.18
C TYR A 6 -54.73 48.86 -49.40
N ALA A 7 -54.25 49.80 -50.21
CA ALA A 7 -52.82 50.00 -50.43
C ALA A 7 -52.13 50.55 -49.18
N LEU A 8 -52.81 51.45 -48.43
CA LEU A 8 -52.31 51.95 -47.16
C LEU A 8 -52.23 50.85 -46.09
N ILE A 9 -53.27 50.01 -45.99
CA ILE A 9 -53.29 48.87 -45.07
C ILE A 9 -52.18 47.88 -45.42
N ALA A 10 -51.98 47.57 -46.70
CA ALA A 10 -50.90 46.67 -47.14
C ALA A 10 -49.51 47.22 -46.76
N ILE A 11 -49.25 48.50 -46.98
CA ILE A 11 -47.97 49.15 -46.60
C ILE A 11 -47.73 49.07 -45.09
N ILE A 12 -48.76 49.33 -44.28
CA ILE A 12 -48.69 49.24 -42.82
C ILE A 12 -48.41 47.80 -42.38
N ILE A 13 -49.10 46.81 -42.96
CA ILE A 13 -48.87 45.38 -42.67
C ILE A 13 -47.44 44.98 -43.02
N PHE A 14 -46.93 45.36 -44.21
CA PHE A 14 -45.54 45.08 -44.58
C PHE A 14 -44.54 45.74 -43.64
N ALA A 15 -44.79 46.98 -43.21
CA ALA A 15 -43.94 47.67 -42.24
C ALA A 15 -43.97 46.99 -40.86
N ILE A 16 -45.14 46.56 -40.38
CA ILE A 16 -45.29 45.85 -39.09
C ILE A 16 -44.65 44.46 -39.14
N ILE A 17 -44.83 43.71 -40.24
CA ILE A 17 -44.17 42.40 -40.43
C ILE A 17 -42.66 42.58 -40.51
N GLY A 18 -42.18 43.60 -41.23
CA GLY A 18 -40.76 43.94 -41.31
C GLY A 18 -40.18 44.31 -39.94
N LEU A 19 -40.87 45.17 -39.19
CA LEU A 19 -40.49 45.56 -37.82
C LEU A 19 -40.51 44.35 -36.87
N TYR A 20 -41.52 43.49 -36.95
CA TYR A 20 -41.60 42.25 -36.18
C TYR A 20 -40.42 41.32 -36.49
N PHE A 21 -40.07 41.15 -37.77
CA PHE A 21 -38.92 40.34 -38.18
C PHE A 21 -37.59 40.94 -37.74
N SER A 22 -37.45 42.27 -37.73
CA SER A 22 -36.27 42.95 -37.22
C SER A 22 -36.13 42.87 -35.70
N ILE A 23 -37.22 43.03 -34.95
CA ILE A 23 -37.21 43.01 -33.47
C ILE A 23 -37.05 41.58 -32.92
N SER A 24 -37.68 40.59 -33.56
CA SER A 24 -37.52 39.17 -33.19
C SER A 24 -36.08 38.66 -33.33
N LYS A 25 -35.29 39.24 -34.24
CA LYS A 25 -33.87 38.90 -34.43
C LYS A 25 -32.94 39.57 -33.41
N LEU A 26 -33.38 40.65 -32.75
CA LEU A 26 -32.58 41.42 -31.77
C LEU A 26 -32.61 40.83 -30.34
N CYS A 27 -33.45 39.84 -30.06
CA CYS A 27 -33.58 39.23 -28.73
C CYS A 27 -33.06 37.78 -28.64
N TYR A 28 -32.37 37.30 -29.68
CA TYR A 28 -31.73 35.98 -29.65
C TYR A 28 -30.29 36.12 -29.14
N VAL A 29 -30.06 35.80 -27.86
CA VAL A 29 -28.71 35.71 -27.29
C VAL A 29 -28.16 34.32 -27.60
N GLU A 30 -27.09 34.25 -28.39
CA GLU A 30 -26.36 33.02 -28.63
C GLU A 30 -25.48 32.70 -27.41
N ILE A 31 -25.70 31.55 -26.78
CA ILE A 31 -24.92 31.03 -25.67
C ILE A 31 -24.21 29.78 -26.17
N GLN A 32 -22.90 29.88 -26.32
CA GLN A 32 -22.04 28.78 -26.73
C GLN A 32 -21.72 27.85 -25.56
N GLY A 33 -21.65 26.56 -25.85
CA GLY A 33 -21.28 25.51 -24.90
C GLY A 33 -21.73 24.15 -25.39
N CYS A 34 -21.32 23.08 -24.70
CA CYS A 34 -21.75 21.74 -25.04
C CYS A 34 -23.27 21.59 -24.93
N THR A 35 -23.94 21.23 -26.03
CA THR A 35 -25.38 21.01 -26.07
C THR A 35 -25.79 19.53 -25.93
N ASP A 36 -24.82 18.61 -25.88
CA ASP A 36 -25.07 17.18 -25.73
C ASP A 36 -25.33 16.80 -24.26
N ILE A 37 -26.54 16.30 -23.98
CA ILE A 37 -26.96 15.87 -22.64
C ILE A 37 -26.20 14.64 -22.12
N TYR A 38 -25.54 13.88 -23.00
CA TYR A 38 -24.74 12.71 -22.66
C TYR A 38 -23.25 13.02 -22.49
N SER A 39 -22.89 14.30 -22.45
CA SER A 39 -21.53 14.78 -22.20
C SER A 39 -21.36 15.29 -20.77
N ILE A 40 -20.18 15.09 -20.18
CA ILE A 40 -19.93 15.42 -18.76
C ILE A 40 -19.92 16.93 -18.47
N ASN A 41 -19.70 17.73 -19.51
CA ASN A 41 -19.69 19.19 -19.47
C ASN A 41 -20.93 19.79 -20.16
N TYR A 42 -22.05 19.06 -20.21
CA TYR A 42 -23.32 19.57 -20.73
C TYR A 42 -23.70 20.93 -20.11
N ASN A 43 -23.98 21.91 -20.96
CA ASN A 43 -24.42 23.23 -20.55
C ASN A 43 -25.90 23.42 -20.92
N LEU A 44 -26.79 23.31 -19.91
CA LEU A 44 -28.25 23.49 -20.07
C LEU A 44 -28.64 24.87 -20.66
N LYS A 45 -27.78 25.88 -20.54
CA LYS A 45 -28.04 27.23 -21.08
C LYS A 45 -27.51 27.41 -22.50
N ALA A 46 -26.68 26.51 -23.01
CA ALA A 46 -26.14 26.61 -24.36
C ALA A 46 -27.26 26.37 -25.38
N ASN A 47 -27.34 27.25 -26.38
CA ASN A 47 -28.25 27.12 -27.52
C ASN A 47 -27.50 26.96 -28.85
N LYS A 48 -26.17 26.86 -28.78
CA LYS A 48 -25.31 26.53 -29.90
C LYS A 48 -24.13 25.72 -29.40
N ASP A 49 -23.92 24.57 -30.03
CA ASP A 49 -22.76 23.74 -29.76
C ASP A 49 -21.48 24.46 -30.18
N ASP A 50 -20.49 24.44 -29.30
CA ASP A 50 -19.15 24.98 -29.53
C ASP A 50 -18.11 23.89 -29.82
N GLY A 51 -18.54 22.62 -29.86
CA GLY A 51 -17.65 21.47 -30.09
C GLY A 51 -16.81 21.12 -28.86
N SER A 52 -17.08 21.70 -27.69
CA SER A 52 -16.36 21.42 -26.44
C SER A 52 -16.86 20.15 -25.73
N CYS A 53 -17.89 19.47 -26.25
CA CYS A 53 -18.49 18.30 -25.60
C CYS A 53 -17.47 17.19 -25.31
N ILE A 54 -17.42 16.77 -24.04
CA ILE A 54 -16.58 15.69 -23.56
C ILE A 54 -17.48 14.46 -23.33
N PRO A 55 -17.29 13.38 -24.10
CA PRO A 55 -18.12 12.19 -23.98
C PRO A 55 -17.94 11.55 -22.61
N ILE A 56 -19.03 11.01 -22.06
CA ILE A 56 -18.96 10.23 -20.81
C ILE A 56 -18.29 8.87 -21.11
N VAL A 57 -17.27 8.55 -20.32
CA VAL A 57 -16.62 7.25 -20.29
C VAL A 57 -16.84 6.65 -18.91
N TYR A 58 -17.69 5.64 -18.87
CA TYR A 58 -18.01 4.91 -17.64
C TYR A 58 -16.89 3.95 -17.23
N GLY A 59 -16.68 3.83 -15.92
CA GLY A 59 -15.85 2.83 -15.27
C GLY A 59 -15.35 3.30 -13.91
N CYS A 60 -14.66 2.44 -13.17
CA CYS A 60 -14.09 2.81 -11.88
C CYS A 60 -13.09 3.97 -12.03
N THR A 61 -13.37 5.09 -11.36
CA THR A 61 -12.54 6.31 -11.41
C THR A 61 -11.54 6.42 -10.28
N ASP A 62 -11.56 5.52 -9.29
CA ASP A 62 -10.64 5.54 -8.16
C ASP A 62 -9.35 4.77 -8.49
N PRO A 63 -8.18 5.45 -8.54
CA PRO A 63 -6.90 4.81 -8.86
C PRO A 63 -6.40 3.82 -7.79
N LEU A 64 -7.04 3.78 -6.61
CA LEU A 64 -6.71 2.84 -5.54
C LEU A 64 -7.49 1.51 -5.63
N MET A 65 -8.37 1.34 -6.63
CA MET A 65 -9.18 0.14 -6.82
C MET A 65 -8.57 -0.83 -7.86
N TYR A 66 -8.86 -2.12 -7.71
CA TYR A 66 -8.31 -3.21 -8.54
C TYR A 66 -8.62 -3.04 -10.03
N ASN A 67 -9.81 -2.54 -10.35
CA ASN A 67 -10.29 -2.37 -11.72
C ASN A 67 -10.39 -0.89 -12.15
N TYR A 68 -9.52 -0.03 -11.61
CA TYR A 68 -9.40 1.36 -12.06
C TYR A 68 -9.28 1.42 -13.60
N LYS A 69 -10.15 2.22 -14.23
CA LYS A 69 -10.18 2.36 -15.68
C LYS A 69 -9.60 3.71 -16.09
N ILE A 70 -8.43 3.68 -16.72
CA ILE A 70 -7.83 4.88 -17.29
C ILE A 70 -8.77 5.54 -18.31
N GLY A 71 -8.97 6.85 -18.16
CA GLY A 71 -9.85 7.62 -19.01
C GLY A 71 -11.34 7.53 -18.67
N ALA A 72 -11.75 6.74 -17.66
CA ALA A 72 -13.09 6.88 -17.09
C ALA A 72 -13.23 8.26 -16.45
N ASN A 73 -14.30 8.96 -16.79
CA ASN A 73 -14.62 10.28 -16.23
C ASN A 73 -15.93 10.28 -15.44
N LYS A 74 -16.62 9.13 -15.39
CA LYS A 74 -17.82 8.92 -14.60
C LYS A 74 -17.78 7.55 -13.96
N ASP A 75 -17.81 7.52 -12.63
CA ASP A 75 -17.94 6.28 -11.88
C ASP A 75 -19.29 5.62 -12.18
N ASP A 76 -19.26 4.33 -12.49
CA ASP A 76 -20.41 3.47 -12.74
C ASP A 76 -20.72 2.54 -11.56
N GLY A 77 -19.99 2.67 -10.45
CA GLY A 77 -20.14 1.82 -9.27
C GLY A 77 -19.53 0.44 -9.43
N SER A 78 -18.76 0.19 -10.50
CA SER A 78 -18.09 -1.10 -10.74
C SER A 78 -16.82 -1.30 -9.94
N CYS A 79 -16.35 -0.31 -9.16
CA CYS A 79 -15.09 -0.38 -8.42
C CYS A 79 -14.99 -1.62 -7.51
N ILE A 80 -13.90 -2.38 -7.65
CA ILE A 80 -13.57 -3.56 -6.86
C ILE A 80 -12.32 -3.23 -6.04
N PRO A 81 -12.36 -3.36 -4.69
CA PRO A 81 -11.17 -3.15 -3.87
C PRO A 81 -10.12 -4.23 -4.13
N PHE A 82 -8.83 -3.89 -3.97
CA PHE A 82 -7.77 -4.89 -3.96
C PHE A 82 -7.95 -5.86 -2.79
N VAL A 83 -7.66 -7.15 -3.03
CA VAL A 83 -7.44 -8.09 -1.93
C VAL A 83 -6.09 -7.76 -1.29
N LEU A 84 -6.13 -7.27 -0.06
CA LEU A 84 -4.96 -6.93 0.73
C LEU A 84 -4.40 -8.16 1.47
N GLY A 85 -3.09 -8.21 1.63
CA GLY A 85 -2.42 -9.21 2.46
C GLY A 85 -0.92 -9.29 2.19
N CYS A 86 -0.24 -10.15 2.92
CA CYS A 86 1.17 -10.43 2.73
C CYS A 86 1.42 -11.18 1.40
N MET A 87 2.25 -10.61 0.53
CA MET A 87 2.63 -11.18 -0.76
C MET A 87 4.04 -11.82 -0.75
N ASP A 88 4.77 -11.74 0.36
CA ASP A 88 6.07 -12.41 0.51
C ASP A 88 5.87 -13.90 0.78
N THR A 89 6.37 -14.75 -0.11
CA THR A 89 6.26 -16.22 -0.01
C THR A 89 7.07 -16.83 1.13
N LYS A 90 7.96 -16.07 1.77
CA LYS A 90 8.73 -16.48 2.94
C LYS A 90 8.02 -16.15 4.26
N ALA A 91 7.00 -15.31 4.22
CA ALA A 91 6.24 -14.95 5.42
C ALA A 91 5.32 -16.10 5.85
N ILE A 92 5.13 -16.22 7.16
CA ILE A 92 4.27 -17.24 7.77
C ILE A 92 2.81 -17.04 7.36
N ASN A 93 2.38 -15.79 7.18
CA ASN A 93 1.02 -15.41 6.79
C ASN A 93 0.91 -15.01 5.31
N TYR A 94 1.77 -15.55 4.45
CA TYR A 94 1.66 -15.38 3.00
C TYR A 94 0.25 -15.67 2.50
N ASN A 95 -0.33 -14.72 1.77
CA ASN A 95 -1.65 -14.83 1.16
C ASN A 95 -1.52 -14.88 -0.36
N LEU A 96 -1.66 -16.07 -0.94
CA LEU A 96 -1.62 -16.30 -2.39
C LEU A 96 -2.68 -15.49 -3.16
N ASN A 97 -3.79 -15.12 -2.52
CA ASN A 97 -4.86 -14.35 -3.14
C ASN A 97 -4.65 -12.82 -3.00
N ALA A 98 -3.63 -12.38 -2.26
CA ALA A 98 -3.34 -10.96 -2.12
C ALA A 98 -2.89 -10.37 -3.46
N GLN A 99 -3.52 -9.27 -3.82
CA GLN A 99 -3.24 -8.51 -5.04
C GLN A 99 -2.40 -7.26 -4.73
N LYS A 100 -2.33 -6.85 -3.47
CA LYS A 100 -1.55 -5.69 -3.00
C LYS A 100 -1.05 -5.91 -1.58
N GLN A 101 0.25 -5.68 -1.39
CA GLN A 101 0.95 -5.75 -0.10
C GLN A 101 0.36 -4.71 0.87
N ASP A 102 0.06 -5.13 2.10
CA ASP A 102 -0.56 -4.28 3.13
C ASP A 102 0.31 -4.05 4.36
N GLY A 103 1.53 -4.59 4.39
CA GLY A 103 2.43 -4.43 5.53
C GLY A 103 2.12 -5.37 6.70
N SER A 104 1.34 -6.44 6.45
CA SER A 104 0.96 -7.42 7.47
C SER A 104 1.90 -8.63 7.55
N CYS A 105 2.99 -8.73 6.78
CA CYS A 105 3.79 -9.96 6.76
C CYS A 105 4.44 -10.25 8.11
N LEU A 106 4.44 -11.53 8.46
CA LEU A 106 4.98 -12.07 9.69
C LEU A 106 6.13 -13.03 9.38
N TYR A 107 7.22 -12.89 10.12
CA TYR A 107 8.42 -13.69 9.96
C TYR A 107 8.85 -14.29 11.30
N GLU A 108 9.43 -15.49 11.23
CA GLU A 108 10.12 -16.08 12.37
C GLU A 108 11.53 -15.51 12.45
N GLU A 109 11.85 -14.85 13.56
CA GLU A 109 13.21 -14.42 13.87
C GLU A 109 13.69 -15.07 15.17
N LEU A 110 14.99 -15.34 15.24
CA LEU A 110 15.62 -15.79 16.47
C LEU A 110 15.92 -14.56 17.35
N SER A 111 15.30 -14.52 18.53
CA SER A 111 15.60 -13.54 19.56
C SER A 111 16.29 -14.19 20.75
N TYR A 112 17.20 -13.43 21.37
CA TYR A 112 17.88 -13.82 22.58
C TYR A 112 17.31 -13.00 23.74
N LYS A 113 16.90 -13.66 24.82
CA LYS A 113 16.34 -12.99 26.00
C LYS A 113 17.36 -11.97 26.54
N GLU A 114 16.91 -10.73 26.80
CA GLU A 114 17.79 -9.61 27.22
C GLU A 114 18.57 -9.89 28.52
N ASP A 115 18.10 -10.82 29.35
CA ASP A 115 18.76 -11.24 30.60
C ASP A 115 19.82 -12.34 30.41
N CYS A 116 20.24 -12.64 29.19
CA CYS A 116 21.35 -13.57 28.99
C CYS A 116 22.66 -12.92 29.44
N PRO A 117 23.39 -13.49 30.42
CA PRO A 117 24.66 -12.91 30.82
C PRO A 117 25.64 -13.06 29.67
N LYS A 118 26.04 -11.94 29.07
CA LYS A 118 26.99 -11.90 27.96
C LYS A 118 28.23 -12.73 28.32
N THR A 119 28.71 -13.46 27.32
CA THR A 119 29.89 -14.34 27.19
C THR A 119 31.17 -13.92 27.96
N ILE A 120 31.22 -12.68 28.44
CA ILE A 120 32.25 -12.11 29.33
C ILE A 120 32.36 -12.89 30.65
N MET A 121 31.25 -13.38 31.24
CA MET A 121 31.32 -14.09 32.54
C MET A 121 32.06 -15.44 32.47
N LEU A 122 32.00 -16.14 31.33
CA LEU A 122 32.63 -17.46 31.20
C LEU A 122 34.15 -17.34 31.05
N TYR A 123 34.65 -16.31 30.37
CA TYR A 123 36.09 -16.10 30.18
C TYR A 123 36.82 -15.84 31.51
N ASP A 124 36.24 -15.01 32.39
CA ASP A 124 36.82 -14.69 33.69
C ASP A 124 36.79 -15.91 34.65
N LEU A 125 35.75 -16.75 34.59
CA LEU A 125 35.63 -17.98 35.40
C LEU A 125 36.59 -19.09 34.98
N LEU A 126 36.80 -19.29 33.67
CA LEU A 126 37.77 -20.26 33.17
C LEU A 126 39.20 -19.88 33.56
N LYS A 127 39.50 -18.57 33.56
CA LYS A 127 40.77 -18.01 34.02
C LYS A 127 40.98 -18.19 35.53
N GLN A 128 39.93 -18.01 36.34
CA GLN A 128 39.98 -18.26 37.79
C GLN A 128 40.22 -19.74 38.15
N ASN A 129 39.78 -20.67 37.30
CA ASN A 129 39.96 -22.11 37.50
C ASN A 129 41.19 -22.70 36.77
N SER A 130 42.11 -21.85 36.30
CA SER A 130 43.37 -22.26 35.64
C SER A 130 43.20 -23.12 34.37
N ILE A 131 42.07 -23.00 33.67
CA ILE A 131 41.82 -23.69 32.40
C ILE A 131 42.42 -22.85 31.27
N THR A 132 43.32 -23.43 30.47
CA THR A 132 44.10 -22.67 29.47
C THR A 132 43.38 -22.50 28.11
N GLU A 133 43.65 -21.35 27.51
CA GLU A 133 42.76 -20.53 26.67
C GLU A 133 42.64 -20.96 25.19
N LYS A 134 43.56 -21.80 24.69
CA LYS A 134 43.84 -21.81 23.25
C LYS A 134 42.85 -22.60 22.39
N THR A 135 42.30 -23.70 22.91
CA THR A 135 41.33 -24.55 22.19
C THR A 135 39.88 -24.10 22.42
N TYR A 136 39.60 -23.49 23.58
CA TYR A 136 38.26 -23.08 23.98
C TYR A 136 37.78 -21.82 23.25
N VAL A 137 38.64 -20.83 23.03
CA VAL A 137 38.26 -19.57 22.36
C VAL A 137 37.88 -19.80 20.89
N GLU A 138 38.54 -20.72 20.18
CA GLU A 138 38.18 -21.12 18.82
C GLU A 138 36.87 -21.91 18.76
N PHE A 139 36.63 -22.78 19.75
CA PHE A 139 35.37 -23.51 19.90
C PHE A 139 34.18 -22.56 20.14
N PHE A 140 34.32 -21.60 21.07
CA PHE A 140 33.28 -20.60 21.36
C PHE A 140 33.00 -19.64 20.20
N LYS A 141 34.04 -19.21 19.47
CA LYS A 141 33.89 -18.36 18.28
C LYS A 141 33.13 -19.03 17.13
N THR A 142 33.16 -20.36 17.06
CA THR A 142 32.65 -21.12 15.91
C THR A 142 31.31 -21.79 16.20
N TYR A 143 31.04 -22.19 17.45
CA TYR A 143 29.94 -23.11 17.75
C TYR A 143 28.90 -22.64 18.78
N ALA A 144 29.21 -21.68 19.66
CA ALA A 144 28.35 -21.38 20.81
C ALA A 144 27.14 -20.47 20.52
N SER A 145 26.60 -20.52 19.30
CA SER A 145 25.40 -19.79 18.90
C SER A 145 24.24 -20.71 18.49
N ASN A 146 24.39 -22.03 18.63
CA ASN A 146 23.34 -23.01 18.33
C ASN A 146 23.41 -24.24 19.27
N ASP A 147 22.30 -24.98 19.38
CA ASP A 147 22.13 -26.14 20.28
C ASP A 147 23.24 -27.20 20.13
N LYS A 148 23.80 -27.35 18.92
CA LYS A 148 24.90 -28.29 18.63
C LYS A 148 26.21 -27.88 19.30
N GLY A 149 26.43 -26.58 19.54
CA GLY A 149 27.59 -26.07 20.25
C GLY A 149 27.56 -26.39 21.74
N ILE A 150 26.37 -26.35 22.35
CA ILE A 150 26.18 -26.70 23.76
C ILE A 150 26.35 -28.21 23.98
N GLU A 151 25.76 -29.04 23.12
CA GLU A 151 25.93 -30.50 23.16
C GLU A 151 27.40 -30.89 22.95
N SER A 152 28.09 -30.21 22.04
CA SER A 152 29.52 -30.41 21.81
C SER A 152 30.37 -29.95 23.00
N LEU A 153 30.03 -28.85 23.67
CA LEU A 153 30.75 -28.38 24.87
C LEU A 153 30.58 -29.36 26.03
N TYR A 154 29.34 -29.83 26.24
CA TYR A 154 29.02 -30.83 27.26
C TYR A 154 29.84 -32.11 27.05
N ASN A 155 29.92 -32.59 25.80
CA ASN A 155 30.70 -33.78 25.46
C ASN A 155 32.21 -33.57 25.63
N VAL A 156 32.75 -32.39 25.30
CA VAL A 156 34.16 -32.03 25.51
C VAL A 156 34.51 -31.96 27.00
N LEU A 157 33.68 -31.31 27.82
CA LEU A 157 33.90 -31.22 29.27
C LEU A 157 33.84 -32.61 29.92
N PHE A 158 32.90 -33.45 29.50
CA PHE A 158 32.75 -34.82 30.00
C PHE A 158 33.92 -35.73 29.57
N HIS A 159 34.38 -35.64 28.31
CA HIS A 159 35.53 -36.42 27.82
C HIS A 159 36.87 -36.03 28.45
N ASN A 160 37.02 -34.78 28.92
CA ASN A 160 38.21 -34.33 29.63
C ASN A 160 38.11 -34.52 31.16
N GLU A 161 37.18 -35.35 31.62
CA GLU A 161 36.95 -35.65 33.05
C GLU A 161 36.71 -34.40 33.91
N VAL A 162 36.17 -33.33 33.32
CA VAL A 162 35.77 -32.13 34.06
C VAL A 162 34.50 -32.47 34.83
N THR A 163 34.68 -32.95 36.06
CA THR A 163 33.61 -33.43 36.95
C THR A 163 33.01 -32.33 37.82
N ASP A 164 33.43 -31.07 37.62
CA ASP A 164 32.91 -29.94 38.37
C ASP A 164 31.45 -29.66 37.98
N ARG A 165 30.55 -30.15 38.84
CA ARG A 165 29.10 -29.99 38.72
C ARG A 165 28.70 -28.53 38.62
N THR A 166 29.48 -27.64 39.23
CA THR A 166 29.30 -26.18 39.17
C THR A 166 29.49 -25.67 37.75
N LEU A 167 30.48 -26.19 37.02
CA LEU A 167 30.74 -25.77 35.63
C LEU A 167 29.64 -26.27 34.68
N ILE A 168 29.12 -27.47 34.90
CA ILE A 168 28.02 -28.06 34.10
C ILE A 168 26.69 -27.33 34.36
N ASP A 169 26.38 -27.00 35.62
CA ASP A 169 25.19 -26.21 35.95
C ASP A 169 25.34 -24.74 35.52
N PHE A 170 26.58 -24.22 35.50
CA PHE A 170 26.90 -22.90 34.96
C PHE A 170 26.67 -22.85 33.44
N THR A 171 27.12 -23.81 32.65
CA THR A 171 26.86 -23.78 31.20
C THR A 171 25.35 -23.79 30.91
N LYS A 172 24.55 -24.59 31.62
CA LYS A 172 23.08 -24.57 31.50
C LYS A 172 22.42 -23.26 31.94
N THR A 173 23.04 -22.52 32.86
CA THR A 173 22.49 -21.26 33.39
C THR A 173 22.86 -20.06 32.51
N TYR A 174 23.93 -20.15 31.72
CA TYR A 174 24.54 -19.01 31.01
C TYR A 174 24.48 -19.09 29.47
N PHE A 175 24.13 -20.24 28.89
CA PHE A 175 23.79 -20.33 27.47
C PHE A 175 22.28 -20.30 27.31
N CYS A 176 21.76 -19.18 26.83
CA CYS A 176 20.33 -19.05 26.57
C CYS A 176 19.99 -19.73 25.25
N ASP A 177 19.02 -20.64 25.28
CA ASP A 177 18.42 -21.16 24.06
C ASP A 177 17.79 -19.99 23.29
N PRO A 178 18.02 -19.87 21.97
CA PRO A 178 17.35 -18.86 21.18
C PRO A 178 15.84 -19.11 21.21
N VAL A 179 15.06 -18.05 21.37
CA VAL A 179 13.60 -18.13 21.32
C VAL A 179 13.15 -17.63 19.95
N THR A 180 12.32 -18.42 19.27
CA THR A 180 11.65 -17.95 18.05
C THR A 180 10.60 -16.90 18.43
N VAL A 181 10.73 -15.71 17.85
CA VAL A 181 9.74 -14.64 17.95
C VAL A 181 9.12 -14.37 16.59
N ILE A 182 7.86 -13.94 16.60
CA ILE A 182 7.18 -13.49 15.39
C ILE A 182 7.36 -11.98 15.30
N VAL A 183 7.95 -11.53 14.20
CA VAL A 183 8.13 -10.10 13.90
C VAL A 183 7.28 -9.70 12.69
N ASN A 184 6.92 -8.42 12.62
CA ASN A 184 6.27 -7.83 11.46
C ASN A 184 7.28 -7.38 10.39
N ASP A 185 6.78 -6.80 9.29
CA ASP A 185 7.58 -6.22 8.19
C ASP A 185 8.68 -5.22 8.60
N ASN A 186 8.60 -4.63 9.81
CA ASN A 186 9.59 -3.69 10.33
C ASN A 186 10.57 -4.35 11.32
N GLY A 187 10.56 -5.68 11.46
CA GLY A 187 11.38 -6.41 12.44
C GLY A 187 10.94 -6.18 13.90
N LYS A 188 9.75 -5.61 14.12
CA LYS A 188 9.22 -5.41 15.47
C LYS A 188 8.49 -6.66 15.92
N SER A 189 8.90 -7.22 17.06
CA SER A 189 8.21 -8.35 17.69
C SER A 189 6.77 -7.99 18.03
N LEU A 190 5.86 -8.93 17.80
CA LEU A 190 4.44 -8.84 18.17
C LEU A 190 4.18 -9.17 19.64
#